data_AF-A0A7V1RG03-F1
#
_entry.id   AF-A0A7V1RG03-F1
#
_cell.length_a   1.000
_cell.length_b   1.000
_cell.length_c   1.000
_cell.angle_alpha   90.00
_cell.angle_beta   90.00
_cell.angle_gamma   90.00
#
_symmetry.space_group_name_H-M   'P 1'
#
loop_
_entity.id
_entity.type
_entity.pdbx_description
1 polymer ?
#
loop_
_entity_poly.entity_id
_entity_poly.type
_entity_poly.pdbx_seq_one_letter_code
_entity_poly.pdbx_strand_id
1 'polypeptide(L)'
;MKQGQRTVDGVAFISVEEAARRLGMEEERVEGLVDAGRLRHHRDGAMRVWIEEEGVRRMVSGARKRQVRRTAADMGGGSAGSHAAESGRRFVFLGTELIAAREASDRLGVCLEWIHILVRSGRLNGVKDRGRWWLFPDEVESYGRRQAAWRAAGGKWTSFGRSERIQGRRTELREMRPDGSEAVNAGSLEVGRGHVPREMLSEDALRAARELPADGTASQPLHQDRWITAKEAAAILQVRYGEIHCLARRGRLERRMCPFPDREHVRRGLSPHRVRAWFRLEEVLREQDRRESAAYGRCATPRELEAGSTLRPVIRRTIEAPAGDRLISVREAAAILNVTRGRVGDLVHAGRLFGWQSQPGKRGCRLWLSERQVWRYANDPVRARRHSAQPGKAPVVEGSRRSDEEEEGWPGVWVRGVEAGGEPRRSTREEWMERYGLQDLPRDEPGRHEEKDWGEYLTSRQAARLLGITAPSLRTLRLRGRLPGHQKPRRKPDGAGRKWWFYRKEDVDRLLGDAEYLRRHALAKRTRS
;
A
#
# COMPACT_ATOMS: atom_id res chain seq x y z
N MET A 1 1.74 15.42 52.04
CA MET A 1 2.01 14.64 50.81
C MET A 1 2.68 13.34 51.22
N LYS A 2 2.25 12.19 50.68
CA LYS A 2 2.95 10.91 50.95
C LYS A 2 4.34 10.98 50.32
N GLN A 3 5.38 10.60 51.06
CA GLN A 3 6.73 10.47 50.48
C GLN A 3 6.63 9.54 49.25
N GLY A 4 7.13 9.99 48.10
CA GLY A 4 7.09 9.23 46.85
C GLY A 4 5.88 9.46 45.93
N GLN A 5 5.02 10.45 46.20
CA GLN A 5 3.96 10.86 45.27
C GLN A 5 4.12 12.32 44.81
N ARG A 6 3.86 12.58 43.53
CA ARG A 6 3.89 13.92 42.94
C ARG A 6 2.71 14.10 41.99
N THR A 7 2.11 15.28 41.98
CA THR A 7 1.06 15.64 41.02
C THR A 7 1.64 16.61 39.99
N VAL A 8 1.48 16.30 38.71
CA VAL A 8 1.84 17.18 37.58
C VAL A 8 0.62 17.28 36.69
N ASP A 9 0.13 18.50 36.46
CA ASP A 9 -1.07 18.77 35.65
C ASP A 9 -2.33 17.98 36.07
N GLY A 10 -2.51 17.80 37.38
CA GLY A 10 -3.64 17.02 37.93
C GLY A 10 -3.49 15.50 37.81
N VAL A 11 -2.39 15.00 37.22
CA VAL A 11 -2.08 13.57 37.10
C VAL A 11 -1.14 13.15 38.23
N ALA A 12 -1.50 12.07 38.93
CA ALA A 12 -0.68 11.51 40.01
C ALA A 12 0.44 10.62 39.45
N PHE A 13 1.67 10.90 39.87
CA PHE A 13 2.85 10.11 39.58
C PHE A 13 3.48 9.57 40.87
N ILE A 14 4.07 8.39 40.78
CA ILE A 14 4.79 7.69 41.86
C ILE A 14 6.25 7.46 41.47
N SER A 15 7.15 7.30 42.43
CA SER A 15 8.56 6.96 42.15
C SER A 15 8.69 5.58 41.49
N VAL A 16 9.83 5.32 40.82
CA VAL A 16 10.14 4.00 40.24
C VAL A 16 10.11 2.91 41.32
N GLU A 17 10.71 3.15 42.48
CA GLU A 17 10.69 2.25 43.64
C GLU A 17 9.26 1.87 44.07
N GLU A 18 8.37 2.86 44.19
CA GLU A 18 6.98 2.61 44.58
C GLU A 18 6.20 1.87 43.48
N ALA A 19 6.48 2.14 42.20
CA ALA A 19 5.92 1.40 41.09
C ALA A 19 6.40 -0.07 41.07
N ALA A 20 7.69 -0.30 41.31
CA ALA A 20 8.32 -1.62 41.43
C ALA A 20 7.68 -2.44 42.55
N ARG A 21 7.55 -1.84 43.74
CA ARG A 21 6.87 -2.41 44.90
C ARG A 21 5.42 -2.81 44.60
N ARG A 22 4.66 -1.95 43.91
CA ARG A 22 3.25 -2.23 43.54
C ARG A 22 3.10 -3.31 42.46
N LEU A 23 4.07 -3.42 41.56
CA LEU A 23 4.06 -4.40 40.48
C LEU A 23 4.64 -5.77 40.90
N GLY A 24 5.36 -5.83 42.02
CA GLY A 24 6.11 -7.02 42.42
C GLY A 24 7.23 -7.33 41.42
N MET A 25 7.95 -6.31 40.99
CA MET A 25 9.04 -6.40 40.01
C MET A 25 10.26 -5.61 40.50
N GLU A 26 11.45 -5.97 40.02
CA GLU A 26 12.67 -5.19 40.21
C GLU A 26 12.58 -3.82 39.51
N GLU A 27 13.27 -2.80 40.04
CA GLU A 27 13.26 -1.43 39.50
C GLU A 27 13.72 -1.37 38.03
N GLU A 28 14.81 -2.08 37.68
CA GLU A 28 15.34 -2.17 36.31
C GLU A 28 14.29 -2.66 35.32
N ARG A 29 13.43 -3.59 35.75
CA ARG A 29 12.35 -4.12 34.90
C ARG A 29 11.24 -3.10 34.68
N VAL A 30 10.97 -2.25 35.68
CA VAL A 30 10.02 -1.14 35.55
C VAL A 30 10.57 -0.07 34.61
N GLU A 31 11.86 0.24 34.68
CA GLU A 31 12.51 1.15 33.74
C GLU A 31 12.44 0.63 32.29
N GLY A 32 12.66 -0.67 32.07
CA GLY A 32 12.47 -1.29 30.76
C GLY A 32 11.03 -1.16 30.22
N LEU A 33 10.01 -1.11 31.08
CA LEU A 33 8.62 -0.83 30.67
C LEU A 33 8.41 0.64 30.29
N VAL A 34 9.12 1.56 30.93
CA VAL A 34 9.12 2.98 30.60
C VAL A 34 9.80 3.20 29.24
N ASP A 35 10.96 2.58 29.01
CA ASP A 35 11.70 2.67 27.74
C ASP A 35 10.94 2.04 26.57
N ALA A 36 10.20 0.96 26.82
CA ALA A 36 9.31 0.34 25.84
C ALA A 36 8.01 1.15 25.59
N GLY A 37 7.81 2.30 26.26
CA GLY A 37 6.62 3.14 26.13
C GLY A 37 5.34 2.51 26.68
N ARG A 38 5.45 1.50 27.56
CA ARG A 38 4.30 0.80 28.15
C ARG A 38 3.74 1.48 29.40
N LEU A 39 4.57 2.29 30.07
CA LEU A 39 4.18 3.13 31.20
C LEU A 39 4.46 4.60 30.85
N ARG A 40 3.47 5.47 31.10
CA ARG A 40 3.69 6.92 30.99
C ARG A 40 4.57 7.39 32.14
N HIS A 41 5.50 8.29 31.84
CA HIS A 41 6.43 8.82 32.81
C HIS A 41 6.62 10.33 32.66
N HIS A 42 7.13 10.95 33.72
CA HIS A 42 7.54 12.34 33.78
C HIS A 42 8.94 12.39 34.41
N ARG A 43 9.85 13.20 33.87
CA ARG A 43 11.17 13.43 34.47
C ARG A 43 11.17 14.77 35.16
N ASP A 44 11.58 14.80 36.43
CA ASP A 44 11.74 16.06 37.14
C ASP A 44 13.06 16.77 36.76
N GLY A 45 13.25 18.00 37.26
CA GLY A 45 14.49 18.76 37.02
C GLY A 45 15.76 18.11 37.57
N ALA A 46 15.65 17.08 38.41
CA ALA A 46 16.76 16.28 38.91
C ALA A 46 16.93 14.96 38.13
N MET A 47 16.30 14.85 36.94
CA MET A 47 16.29 13.67 36.07
C MET A 47 15.70 12.40 36.70
N ARG A 48 14.97 12.51 37.82
CA ARG A 48 14.29 11.35 38.41
C ARG A 48 13.05 11.01 37.60
N VAL A 49 12.85 9.72 37.35
CA VAL A 49 11.70 9.20 36.61
C VAL A 49 10.53 9.00 37.58
N TRP A 50 9.40 9.60 37.24
CA TRP A 50 8.13 9.48 37.95
C TRP A 50 7.12 8.79 37.02
N ILE A 51 6.41 7.77 37.51
CA ILE A 51 5.54 6.90 36.71
C ILE A 51 4.08 7.21 37.01
N GLU A 52 3.25 7.33 35.98
CA GLU A 52 1.81 7.61 36.11
C GLU A 52 1.11 6.49 36.92
N GLU A 53 0.48 6.85 38.04
CA GLU A 53 -0.09 5.89 38.99
C GLU A 53 -1.20 5.03 38.34
N GLU A 54 -2.01 5.62 37.46
CA GLU A 54 -3.09 4.92 36.77
C GLU A 54 -2.59 3.86 35.79
N GLY A 55 -1.42 4.09 35.16
CA GLY A 55 -0.74 3.08 34.34
C GLY A 55 -0.36 1.84 35.17
N VAL A 56 0.22 2.06 36.34
CA VAL A 56 0.60 0.99 37.27
C VAL A 56 -0.63 0.23 37.79
N ARG A 57 -1.70 0.94 38.17
CA ARG A 57 -2.97 0.34 38.64
C ARG A 57 -3.63 -0.55 37.57
N ARG A 58 -3.61 -0.11 36.30
CA ARG A 58 -4.10 -0.92 35.16
C ARG A 58 -3.28 -2.20 34.96
N MET A 59 -1.97 -2.14 35.15
CA MET A 59 -1.11 -3.33 35.06
C MET A 59 -1.39 -4.33 36.18
N VAL A 60 -1.49 -3.87 37.44
CA VAL A 60 -1.79 -4.73 38.60
C VAL A 60 -3.15 -5.42 38.44
N SER A 61 -4.18 -4.66 38.05
CA SER A 61 -5.52 -5.24 37.82
C SER A 61 -5.54 -6.25 36.66
N GLY A 62 -4.76 -6.00 35.60
CA GLY A 62 -4.57 -6.95 34.51
C GLY A 62 -3.83 -8.23 34.93
N ALA A 63 -2.80 -8.12 35.77
CA ALA A 63 -2.06 -9.25 36.31
C ALA A 63 -2.94 -10.13 37.20
N ARG A 64 -3.70 -9.52 38.12
CA ARG A 64 -4.63 -10.24 39.02
C ARG A 64 -5.70 -10.99 38.24
N LYS A 65 -6.29 -10.38 37.19
CA LYS A 65 -7.26 -11.07 36.31
C LYS A 65 -6.65 -12.28 35.60
N ARG A 66 -5.39 -12.22 35.18
CA ARG A 66 -4.69 -13.37 34.58
C ARG A 66 -4.41 -14.46 35.61
N GLN A 67 -4.02 -14.10 36.82
CA GLN A 67 -3.80 -15.06 37.91
C GLN A 67 -5.08 -15.77 38.31
N VAL A 68 -6.20 -15.05 38.46
CA VAL A 68 -7.53 -15.66 38.73
C VAL A 68 -7.95 -16.62 37.62
N ARG A 69 -7.72 -16.27 36.35
CA ARG A 69 -8.00 -17.18 35.23
C ARG A 69 -7.11 -18.41 35.24
N ARG A 70 -5.85 -18.27 35.67
CA ARG A 70 -4.91 -19.38 35.78
C ARG A 70 -5.29 -20.31 36.94
N THR A 71 -5.57 -19.78 38.12
CA THR A 71 -6.04 -20.60 39.24
C THR A 71 -7.40 -21.23 39.00
N ALA A 72 -8.31 -20.56 38.28
CA ALA A 72 -9.57 -21.16 37.83
C ALA A 72 -9.35 -22.28 36.79
N ALA A 73 -8.32 -22.19 35.95
CA ALA A 73 -7.93 -23.25 35.03
C ALA A 73 -7.24 -24.42 35.76
N ASP A 74 -6.43 -24.14 36.78
CA ASP A 74 -5.71 -25.16 37.56
C ASP A 74 -6.64 -25.90 38.54
N MET A 75 -7.68 -25.23 39.08
CA MET A 75 -8.70 -25.89 39.92
C MET A 75 -9.80 -26.59 39.10
N GLY A 76 -9.89 -26.32 37.80
CA GLY A 76 -10.69 -27.11 36.86
C GLY A 76 -9.92 -28.35 36.43
N GLY A 77 -9.80 -29.34 37.32
CA GLY A 77 -9.07 -30.59 37.07
C GLY A 77 -9.46 -31.23 35.74
N GLY A 78 -8.50 -31.32 34.81
CA GLY A 78 -8.75 -31.92 33.50
C GLY A 78 -7.61 -31.80 32.50
N SER A 79 -6.76 -32.83 32.48
CA SER A 79 -6.05 -33.33 31.30
C SER A 79 -4.79 -32.58 30.82
N ALA A 80 -3.67 -32.86 31.52
CA ALA A 80 -2.33 -32.78 30.94
C ALA A 80 -2.05 -33.86 29.86
N GLY A 81 -3.03 -34.69 29.51
CA GLY A 81 -2.95 -35.72 28.47
C GLY A 81 -3.55 -35.32 27.11
N SER A 82 -4.17 -34.15 26.95
CA SER A 82 -4.96 -33.83 25.73
C SER A 82 -4.19 -33.20 24.57
N HIS A 83 -2.92 -32.83 24.74
CA HIS A 83 -2.19 -32.13 23.66
C HIS A 83 -1.74 -33.03 22.51
N ALA A 84 -1.57 -34.34 22.72
CA ALA A 84 -1.23 -35.29 21.65
C ALA A 84 -2.47 -35.80 20.89
N ALA A 85 -3.68 -35.73 21.48
CA ALA A 85 -4.92 -36.19 20.84
C ALA A 85 -5.63 -35.09 20.03
N GLU A 86 -5.34 -33.81 20.26
CA GLU A 86 -5.98 -32.69 19.54
C GLU A 86 -5.36 -32.38 18.16
N SER A 87 -4.17 -32.88 17.85
CA SER A 87 -3.53 -32.75 16.52
C SER A 87 -4.25 -33.54 15.41
N GLY A 88 -5.21 -34.39 15.76
CA GLY A 88 -5.96 -35.22 14.80
C GLY A 88 -7.29 -34.63 14.28
N ARG A 89 -7.74 -33.48 14.79
CA ARG A 89 -9.01 -32.90 14.30
C ARG A 89 -8.82 -32.28 12.91
N ARG A 90 -9.27 -33.01 11.89
CA ARG A 90 -9.35 -32.52 10.50
C ARG A 90 -10.57 -31.61 10.34
N PHE A 91 -10.35 -30.42 9.78
CA PHE A 91 -11.43 -29.49 9.46
C PHE A 91 -11.54 -29.41 7.94
N VAL A 92 -12.67 -29.88 7.40
CA VAL A 92 -12.93 -29.86 5.95
C VAL A 92 -13.76 -28.64 5.61
N PHE A 93 -13.26 -27.81 4.69
CA PHE A 93 -13.99 -26.66 4.15
C PHE A 93 -14.01 -26.74 2.64
N LEU A 94 -15.21 -26.81 2.06
CA LEU A 94 -15.41 -26.94 0.61
C LEU A 94 -14.64 -28.13 0.00
N GLY A 95 -14.61 -29.26 0.70
CA GLY A 95 -13.91 -30.47 0.26
C GLY A 95 -12.39 -30.42 0.36
N THR A 96 -11.81 -29.33 0.88
CA THR A 96 -10.37 -29.24 1.18
C THR A 96 -10.14 -29.42 2.68
N GLU A 97 -9.25 -30.34 3.05
CA GLU A 97 -8.75 -30.45 4.42
C GLU A 97 -7.88 -29.22 4.74
N LEU A 98 -8.26 -28.47 5.78
CA LEU A 98 -7.51 -27.33 6.29
C LEU A 98 -6.62 -27.77 7.45
N ILE A 99 -5.44 -27.16 7.57
CA ILE A 99 -4.51 -27.37 8.67
C ILE A 99 -4.66 -26.30 9.74
N ALA A 100 -4.45 -26.67 11.00
CA ALA A 100 -4.52 -25.72 12.11
C ALA A 100 -3.38 -24.69 12.02
N ALA A 101 -3.60 -23.48 12.55
CA ALA A 101 -2.57 -22.44 12.58
C ALA A 101 -1.26 -22.86 13.27
N ARG A 102 -1.35 -23.77 14.26
CA ARG A 102 -0.17 -24.35 14.92
C ARG A 102 0.64 -25.23 13.96
N GLU A 103 -0.02 -26.14 13.25
CA GLU A 103 0.63 -26.98 12.24
C GLU A 103 1.23 -26.14 11.10
N ALA A 104 0.53 -25.09 10.66
CA ALA A 104 1.09 -24.15 9.68
C ALA A 104 2.33 -23.40 10.22
N SER A 105 2.37 -23.11 11.52
CA SER A 105 3.50 -22.52 12.22
C SER A 105 4.73 -23.43 12.14
N ASP A 106 4.51 -24.71 12.44
CA ASP A 106 5.54 -25.75 12.44
C ASP A 106 6.08 -25.97 11.02
N ARG A 107 5.19 -26.06 10.01
CA ARG A 107 5.57 -26.21 8.59
C ARG A 107 6.39 -25.03 8.06
N LEU A 108 6.13 -23.80 8.51
CA LEU A 108 6.82 -22.60 8.04
C LEU A 108 8.06 -22.24 8.88
N GLY A 109 8.27 -22.88 10.03
CA GLY A 109 9.32 -22.52 10.98
C GLY A 109 9.18 -21.09 11.49
N VAL A 110 7.95 -20.66 11.78
CA VAL A 110 7.62 -19.33 12.32
C VAL A 110 6.80 -19.48 13.61
N CYS A 111 6.66 -18.43 14.41
CA CYS A 111 5.82 -18.48 15.61
C CYS A 111 4.32 -18.37 15.27
N LEU A 112 3.45 -18.89 16.16
CA LEU A 112 2.00 -18.93 15.93
C LEU A 112 1.38 -17.53 15.75
N GLU A 113 1.88 -16.54 16.49
CA GLU A 113 1.48 -15.15 16.34
C GLU A 113 1.75 -14.63 14.92
N TRP A 114 2.84 -15.10 14.29
CA TRP A 114 3.19 -14.75 12.93
C TRP A 114 2.19 -15.31 11.91
N ILE A 115 1.73 -16.54 12.09
CA ILE A 115 0.65 -17.12 11.25
C ILE A 115 -0.60 -16.24 11.33
N HIS A 116 -0.98 -15.79 12.53
CA HIS A 116 -2.12 -14.88 12.68
C HIS A 116 -1.93 -13.54 11.95
N ILE A 117 -0.72 -12.98 11.97
CA ILE A 117 -0.39 -11.76 11.23
C ILE A 117 -0.44 -12.00 9.71
N LEU A 118 0.08 -13.12 9.23
CA LEU A 118 0.02 -13.48 7.81
C LEU A 118 -1.41 -13.65 7.31
N VAL A 119 -2.28 -14.25 8.11
CA VAL A 119 -3.71 -14.38 7.77
C VAL A 119 -4.43 -13.03 7.81
N ARG A 120 -4.20 -12.21 8.86
CA ARG A 120 -4.81 -10.87 8.97
C ARG A 120 -4.36 -9.91 7.88
N SER A 121 -3.11 -10.02 7.43
CA SER A 121 -2.55 -9.22 6.34
C SER A 121 -2.90 -9.75 4.94
N GLY A 122 -3.66 -10.85 4.83
CA GLY A 122 -4.06 -11.44 3.55
C GLY A 122 -2.93 -12.13 2.79
N ARG A 123 -1.78 -12.40 3.43
CA ARG A 123 -0.64 -13.11 2.82
C ARG A 123 -0.80 -14.63 2.81
N LEU A 124 -1.61 -15.15 3.74
CA LEU A 124 -2.07 -16.53 3.79
C LEU A 124 -3.60 -16.53 3.85
N ASN A 125 -4.22 -17.47 3.14
CA ASN A 125 -5.67 -17.66 3.22
C ASN A 125 -6.01 -18.60 4.39
N GLY A 126 -7.02 -18.22 5.18
CA GLY A 126 -7.54 -19.07 6.24
C GLY A 126 -8.96 -18.71 6.64
N VAL A 127 -9.64 -19.67 7.26
CA VAL A 127 -10.98 -19.53 7.83
C VAL A 127 -10.86 -19.53 9.34
N LYS A 128 -11.60 -18.65 10.01
CA LYS A 128 -11.66 -18.63 11.48
C LYS A 128 -12.90 -19.40 11.94
N ASP A 129 -12.72 -20.52 12.62
CA ASP A 129 -13.80 -21.33 13.20
C ASP A 129 -13.59 -21.52 14.70
N ARG A 130 -14.64 -21.31 15.49
CA ARG A 130 -14.61 -21.41 16.98
C ARG A 130 -13.41 -20.74 17.64
N GLY A 131 -13.02 -19.57 17.12
CA GLY A 131 -11.89 -18.79 17.63
C GLY A 131 -10.50 -19.25 17.17
N ARG A 132 -10.40 -20.40 16.48
CA ARG A 132 -9.16 -20.96 15.93
C ARG A 132 -9.04 -20.63 14.44
N TRP A 133 -7.81 -20.50 13.94
CA TRP A 133 -7.53 -20.28 12.52
C TRP A 133 -7.18 -21.60 11.83
N TRP A 134 -7.80 -21.83 10.69
CA TRP A 134 -7.59 -22.98 9.80
C TRP A 134 -7.09 -22.47 8.45
N LEU A 135 -5.99 -23.02 7.94
CA LEU A 135 -5.30 -22.54 6.74
C LEU A 135 -5.30 -23.59 5.65
N PHE A 136 -5.27 -23.15 4.39
CA PHE A 136 -5.17 -24.04 3.24
C PHE A 136 -3.74 -24.60 3.13
N PRO A 137 -3.55 -25.94 3.07
CA PRO A 137 -2.23 -26.55 2.98
C PRO A 137 -1.40 -25.98 1.81
N ASP A 138 -2.00 -25.89 0.62
CA ASP A 138 -1.36 -25.40 -0.60
C ASP A 138 -0.82 -23.97 -0.47
N GLU A 139 -1.51 -23.11 0.28
CA GLU A 139 -1.09 -21.72 0.53
C GLU A 139 0.10 -21.67 1.48
N VAL A 140 0.08 -22.50 2.52
CA VAL A 140 1.18 -22.64 3.47
C VAL A 140 2.42 -23.18 2.76
N GLU A 141 2.29 -24.21 1.94
CA GLU A 141 3.39 -24.76 1.13
C GLU A 141 3.92 -23.75 0.10
N SER A 142 3.03 -23.05 -0.59
CA SER A 142 3.42 -22.01 -1.55
C SER A 142 4.10 -20.81 -0.88
N TYR A 143 3.73 -20.50 0.36
CA TYR A 143 4.44 -19.51 1.17
C TYR A 143 5.82 -20.02 1.60
N GLY A 144 5.91 -21.29 2.03
CA GLY A 144 7.18 -21.96 2.37
C GLY A 144 8.16 -21.98 1.20
N ARG A 145 7.70 -22.34 -0.01
CA ARG A 145 8.51 -22.30 -1.24
C ARG A 145 9.06 -20.89 -1.53
N ARG A 146 8.25 -19.84 -1.32
CA ARG A 146 8.70 -18.44 -1.48
C ARG A 146 9.75 -18.06 -0.44
N GLN A 147 9.61 -18.52 0.79
CA GLN A 147 10.57 -18.29 1.87
C GLN A 147 11.89 -19.02 1.59
N ALA A 148 11.85 -20.27 1.11
CA ALA A 148 13.01 -21.04 0.71
C ALA A 148 13.74 -20.41 -0.48
N ALA A 149 13.03 -20.06 -1.55
CA ALA A 149 13.61 -19.41 -2.72
C ALA A 149 14.30 -18.07 -2.38
N TRP A 150 13.72 -17.29 -1.46
CA TRP A 150 14.32 -16.03 -1.01
C TRP A 150 15.56 -16.25 -0.15
N ARG A 151 15.53 -17.24 0.74
CA ARG A 151 16.72 -17.64 1.51
C ARG A 151 17.85 -18.12 0.60
N ALA A 152 17.52 -18.92 -0.43
CA ALA A 152 18.49 -19.37 -1.43
C ALA A 152 19.10 -18.21 -2.23
N ALA A 153 18.36 -17.12 -2.43
CA ALA A 153 18.85 -15.89 -3.04
C ALA A 153 19.69 -15.00 -2.08
N GLY A 154 20.05 -15.50 -0.88
CA GLY A 154 20.80 -14.74 0.12
C GLY A 154 19.96 -13.74 0.92
N GLY A 155 18.65 -13.72 0.74
CA GLY A 155 17.75 -12.80 1.42
C GLY A 155 17.36 -13.29 2.83
N LYS A 156 17.38 -12.39 3.83
CA LYS A 156 16.89 -12.71 5.17
C LYS A 156 15.37 -12.59 5.21
N TRP A 157 14.69 -13.68 5.48
CA TRP A 157 13.24 -13.68 5.72
C TRP A 157 12.99 -13.33 7.19
N THR A 158 12.45 -12.15 7.46
CA THR A 158 12.11 -11.72 8.83
C THR A 158 10.65 -11.98 9.12
N SER A 159 10.29 -11.86 10.39
CA SER A 159 8.90 -11.71 10.86
C SER A 159 8.27 -10.39 10.42
N PHE A 160 8.66 -9.78 9.29
CA PHE A 160 7.96 -8.68 8.63
C PHE A 160 7.84 -8.90 7.11
N GLY A 161 8.42 -10.00 6.60
CA GLY A 161 8.52 -10.32 5.18
C GLY A 161 9.97 -10.39 4.73
N ARG A 162 10.22 -9.98 3.48
CA ARG A 162 11.56 -9.91 2.91
C ARG A 162 12.31 -8.75 3.58
N SER A 163 13.41 -9.03 4.28
CA SER A 163 14.36 -8.00 4.69
C SER A 163 15.58 -8.09 3.80
N GLU A 164 15.95 -6.99 3.18
CA GLU A 164 17.17 -6.88 2.37
C GLU A 164 18.40 -6.57 3.23
N ARG A 165 18.30 -6.53 4.56
CA ARG A 165 19.39 -6.04 5.42
C ARG A 165 19.83 -7.00 6.53
N ILE A 166 21.13 -7.29 6.53
CA ILE A 166 21.96 -7.36 7.74
C ILE A 166 22.62 -5.99 7.86
N GLN A 167 22.32 -5.25 8.94
CA GLN A 167 23.08 -4.05 9.31
C GLN A 167 24.49 -4.50 9.73
N GLY A 168 25.51 -4.02 9.03
CA GLY A 168 26.91 -4.21 9.41
C GLY A 168 27.75 -3.02 8.97
N ARG A 169 28.29 -2.30 9.96
CA ARG A 169 29.30 -1.23 9.94
C ARG A 169 28.86 0.19 9.52
N ARG A 170 28.43 0.93 10.56
CA ARG A 170 28.58 2.38 10.68
C ARG A 170 29.14 2.69 12.06
N THR A 171 30.43 2.42 12.24
CA THR A 171 31.28 2.96 13.30
C THR A 171 32.73 2.68 12.90
N GLU A 172 33.63 3.61 13.16
CA GLU A 172 35.05 3.64 12.76
C GLU A 172 35.33 4.28 11.39
N LEU A 173 35.21 5.62 11.35
CA LEU A 173 36.14 6.49 10.62
C LEU A 173 35.93 7.93 11.12
N ARG A 174 36.33 8.13 12.38
CA ARG A 174 36.62 9.45 12.95
C ARG A 174 37.92 9.29 13.71
N GLU A 175 39.02 9.54 13.00
CA GLU A 175 40.30 10.10 13.46
C GLU A 175 41.39 9.68 12.48
N MET A 176 41.90 10.65 11.74
CA MET A 176 43.32 10.90 11.46
C MET A 176 43.39 11.87 10.28
N ARG A 177 43.48 13.17 10.62
CA ARG A 177 44.26 14.10 9.82
C ARG A 177 45.71 13.92 10.21
N PRO A 178 46.64 13.99 9.25
CA PRO A 178 47.88 14.72 9.48
C PRO A 178 47.89 15.99 8.63
N ASP A 179 48.35 17.05 9.29
CA ASP A 179 48.81 18.29 8.69
C ASP A 179 50.03 18.07 7.78
N GLY A 180 50.30 19.08 6.96
CA GLY A 180 51.21 19.03 5.81
C GLY A 180 52.71 19.14 6.08
N SER A 181 53.39 19.71 5.08
CA SER A 181 54.84 19.81 4.82
C SER A 181 55.45 18.50 4.29
N GLU A 182 56.40 18.45 3.37
CA GLU A 182 57.20 19.45 2.67
C GLU A 182 57.86 18.73 1.46
N ALA A 183 58.24 19.49 0.44
CA ALA A 183 58.95 18.98 -0.74
C ALA A 183 60.45 18.84 -0.47
N VAL A 184 61.12 17.74 -0.91
CA VAL A 184 62.47 17.81 -1.50
C VAL A 184 62.80 16.56 -2.36
N ASN A 185 63.27 16.84 -3.57
CA ASN A 185 64.27 16.19 -4.43
C ASN A 185 64.70 14.71 -4.33
N ALA A 186 64.88 14.21 -5.57
CA ALA A 186 66.03 13.47 -6.12
C ALA A 186 66.20 11.96 -5.84
N GLY A 187 66.52 11.24 -6.91
CA GLY A 187 67.25 9.98 -6.83
C GLY A 187 66.81 8.93 -7.84
N SER A 188 67.25 9.08 -9.09
CA SER A 188 67.42 7.94 -10.00
C SER A 188 68.31 6.88 -9.36
N LEU A 189 67.84 5.64 -9.34
CA LEU A 189 68.70 4.46 -9.29
C LEU A 189 67.95 3.29 -9.92
N GLU A 190 68.35 2.96 -11.15
CA GLU A 190 68.22 1.62 -11.71
C GLU A 190 68.98 0.64 -10.81
N VAL A 191 68.42 -0.55 -10.56
CA VAL A 191 69.11 -1.86 -10.57
C VAL A 191 68.06 -2.95 -10.31
N GLY A 192 68.13 -4.03 -11.11
CA GLY A 192 67.91 -5.38 -10.58
C GLY A 192 66.62 -6.10 -10.95
N ARG A 193 66.55 -6.62 -12.17
CA ARG A 193 65.76 -7.84 -12.45
C ARG A 193 66.43 -9.02 -11.74
N GLY A 194 65.95 -9.36 -10.55
CA GLY A 194 66.31 -10.58 -9.84
C GLY A 194 65.29 -11.69 -10.12
N HIS A 195 65.75 -12.71 -10.85
CA HIS A 195 65.06 -13.98 -11.03
C HIS A 195 65.16 -14.76 -9.71
N VAL A 196 64.03 -15.10 -9.08
CA VAL A 196 64.03 -15.90 -7.85
C VAL A 196 63.82 -17.38 -8.22
N PRO A 197 64.65 -18.32 -7.71
CA PRO A 197 64.49 -19.74 -7.99
C PRO A 197 63.23 -20.31 -7.35
N ARG A 198 62.58 -21.19 -8.09
CA ARG A 198 61.42 -21.97 -7.70
C ARG A 198 61.91 -23.27 -7.07
N GLU A 199 62.24 -23.27 -5.79
CA GLU A 199 62.40 -24.50 -5.00
C GLU A 199 62.47 -24.17 -3.50
N MET A 200 61.91 -25.05 -2.67
CA MET A 200 61.67 -24.93 -1.22
C MET A 200 60.40 -24.19 -0.78
N LEU A 201 59.25 -24.80 -1.08
CA LEU A 201 58.12 -24.73 -0.15
C LEU A 201 58.34 -25.85 0.88
N SER A 202 58.60 -25.46 2.14
CA SER A 202 58.64 -26.41 3.25
C SER A 202 57.25 -27.01 3.48
N GLU A 203 57.19 -28.28 3.92
CA GLU A 203 55.93 -28.92 4.33
C GLU A 203 55.21 -28.13 5.44
N ASP A 204 55.91 -27.28 6.18
CA ASP A 204 55.33 -26.41 7.20
C ASP A 204 54.44 -25.30 6.61
N ALA A 205 54.75 -24.82 5.39
CA ALA A 205 53.88 -23.87 4.68
C ALA A 205 52.58 -24.53 4.17
N LEU A 206 52.60 -25.85 3.93
CA LEU A 206 51.42 -26.64 3.56
C LEU A 206 50.59 -27.08 4.78
N ARG A 207 51.19 -27.20 5.96
CA ARG A 207 50.45 -27.40 7.23
C ARG A 207 49.75 -26.12 7.69
N ALA A 208 50.36 -24.95 7.54
CA ALA A 208 49.74 -23.67 7.87
C ALA A 208 48.49 -23.35 7.00
N ALA A 209 48.36 -23.97 5.82
CA ALA A 209 47.17 -23.84 4.96
C ALA A 209 46.01 -24.77 5.35
N ARG A 210 46.23 -25.75 6.25
CA ARG A 210 45.21 -26.74 6.69
C ARG A 210 44.51 -26.38 8.01
N GLU A 211 45.01 -25.41 8.74
CA GLU A 211 44.38 -24.88 9.95
C GLU A 211 43.78 -23.49 9.69
N LEU A 212 42.77 -23.44 8.80
CA LEU A 212 41.88 -22.28 8.73
C LEU A 212 40.75 -22.47 9.76
N PRO A 213 40.49 -21.50 10.65
CA PRO A 213 39.35 -21.55 11.55
C PRO A 213 38.05 -21.52 10.73
N ALA A 214 37.07 -22.31 11.17
CA ALA A 214 35.71 -22.36 10.65
C ALA A 214 34.91 -21.08 10.97
N ASP A 215 35.51 -19.92 10.77
CA ASP A 215 34.84 -18.64 10.89
C ASP A 215 34.02 -18.38 9.63
N GLY A 216 32.70 -18.32 9.83
CA GLY A 216 31.74 -17.92 8.83
C GLY A 216 32.19 -16.64 8.16
N THR A 217 32.67 -16.76 6.93
CA THR A 217 32.89 -15.65 6.02
C THR A 217 31.55 -14.98 5.83
N ALA A 218 31.31 -13.93 6.61
CA ALA A 218 30.23 -13.00 6.39
C ALA A 218 30.36 -12.51 4.94
N SER A 219 29.52 -13.04 4.06
CA SER A 219 29.42 -12.62 2.67
C SER A 219 29.32 -11.10 2.66
N GLN A 220 30.39 -10.42 2.25
CA GLN A 220 30.38 -8.98 2.17
C GLN A 220 29.20 -8.57 1.26
N PRO A 221 28.47 -7.50 1.61
CA PRO A 221 27.30 -7.08 0.85
C PRO A 221 27.74 -6.55 -0.52
N LEU A 222 27.83 -7.46 -1.51
CA LEU A 222 28.27 -7.22 -2.90
C LEU A 222 27.48 -6.13 -3.65
N HIS A 223 26.49 -5.50 -3.03
CA HIS A 223 25.63 -4.50 -3.64
C HIS A 223 25.98 -3.05 -3.28
N GLN A 224 26.77 -2.78 -2.23
CA GLN A 224 26.97 -1.41 -1.75
C GLN A 224 27.79 -0.52 -2.71
N ASP A 225 28.66 -1.13 -3.52
CA ASP A 225 29.54 -0.41 -4.45
C ASP A 225 29.27 -0.73 -5.92
N ARG A 226 28.14 -1.38 -6.23
CA ARG A 226 27.80 -1.67 -7.63
C ARG A 226 27.27 -0.41 -8.33
N TRP A 227 28.02 0.05 -9.31
CA TRP A 227 27.61 1.10 -10.24
C TRP A 227 26.94 0.50 -11.47
N ILE A 228 25.83 1.08 -11.90
CA ILE A 228 25.06 0.65 -13.08
C ILE A 228 24.94 1.79 -14.09
N THR A 229 24.70 1.43 -15.34
CA THR A 229 24.49 2.39 -16.42
C THR A 229 23.15 3.10 -16.32
N ALA A 230 23.03 4.28 -16.95
CA ALA A 230 21.75 4.98 -17.11
C ALA A 230 20.63 4.09 -17.71
N LYS A 231 20.99 3.18 -18.63
CA LYS A 231 20.03 2.27 -19.29
C LYS A 231 19.48 1.23 -18.31
N GLU A 232 20.35 0.63 -17.50
CA GLU A 232 19.95 -0.31 -16.46
C GLU A 232 19.13 0.38 -15.37
N ALA A 233 19.55 1.57 -14.92
CA ALA A 233 18.82 2.35 -13.94
C ALA A 233 17.40 2.72 -14.45
N ALA A 234 17.27 3.09 -15.72
CA ALA A 234 15.98 3.36 -16.37
C ALA A 234 15.07 2.11 -16.41
N ALA A 235 15.64 0.94 -16.67
CA ALA A 235 14.90 -0.33 -16.68
C ALA A 235 14.38 -0.71 -15.28
N ILE A 236 15.21 -0.57 -14.24
CA ILE A 236 14.83 -0.84 -12.85
C ILE A 236 13.70 0.11 -12.40
N LEU A 237 13.87 1.41 -12.64
CA LEU A 237 12.90 2.42 -12.24
C LEU A 237 11.65 2.49 -13.13
N GLN A 238 11.63 1.76 -14.25
CA GLN A 238 10.58 1.80 -15.28
C GLN A 238 10.29 3.22 -15.78
N VAL A 239 11.36 3.98 -16.06
CA VAL A 239 11.32 5.37 -16.53
C VAL A 239 12.02 5.52 -17.87
N ARG A 240 11.79 6.63 -18.57
CA ARG A 240 12.54 6.93 -19.80
C ARG A 240 14.00 7.21 -19.46
N TYR A 241 14.92 6.87 -20.37
CA TYR A 241 16.36 7.08 -20.20
C TYR A 241 16.73 8.51 -19.76
N GLY A 242 16.13 9.54 -20.38
CA GLY A 242 16.37 10.94 -20.01
C GLY A 242 15.91 11.33 -18.60
N GLU A 243 14.94 10.60 -18.02
CA GLU A 243 14.42 10.88 -16.67
C GLU A 243 15.44 10.52 -15.58
N ILE A 244 16.32 9.54 -15.82
CA ILE A 244 17.40 9.19 -14.89
C ILE A 244 18.34 10.38 -14.70
N HIS A 245 18.68 11.09 -15.78
CA HIS A 245 19.49 12.30 -15.69
C HIS A 245 18.75 13.45 -14.99
N CYS A 246 17.43 13.54 -15.13
CA CYS A 246 16.62 14.49 -14.37
C CYS A 246 16.60 14.16 -12.87
N LEU A 247 16.56 12.87 -12.49
CA LEU A 247 16.62 12.44 -11.09
C LEU A 247 17.98 12.78 -10.46
N ALA A 248 19.08 12.54 -11.17
CA ALA A 248 20.40 12.95 -10.70
C ALA A 248 20.56 14.47 -10.59
N ARG A 249 20.06 15.26 -11.56
CA ARG A 249 20.04 16.73 -11.47
C ARG A 249 19.24 17.25 -10.27
N ARG A 250 18.24 16.49 -9.82
CA ARG A 250 17.44 16.80 -8.62
C ARG A 250 18.09 16.29 -7.32
N GLY A 251 19.31 15.75 -7.37
CA GLY A 251 20.01 15.19 -6.22
C GLY A 251 19.36 13.91 -5.67
N ARG A 252 18.55 13.20 -6.46
CA ARG A 252 17.91 11.95 -6.03
C ARG A 252 18.74 10.71 -6.27
N LEU A 253 19.68 10.79 -7.22
CA LEU A 253 20.61 9.73 -7.56
C LEU A 253 22.01 10.35 -7.66
N GLU A 254 22.99 9.74 -7.02
CA GLU A 254 24.41 9.99 -7.17
C GLU A 254 24.82 9.58 -8.57
N ARG A 255 25.45 10.53 -9.28
CA ARG A 255 25.92 10.35 -10.65
C ARG A 255 27.42 10.54 -10.68
N ARG A 256 28.15 9.56 -11.19
CA ARG A 256 29.58 9.70 -11.53
C ARG A 256 29.76 9.70 -13.03
N MET A 257 30.58 10.62 -13.51
CA MET A 257 31.02 10.68 -14.90
C MET A 257 32.42 10.09 -14.95
N CYS A 258 32.54 8.83 -15.33
CA CYS A 258 33.84 8.19 -15.45
C CYS A 258 33.91 7.28 -16.69
N PRO A 259 35.10 7.15 -17.31
CA PRO A 259 35.41 5.96 -18.08
C PRO A 259 35.30 4.76 -17.11
N PHE A 260 34.68 3.69 -17.61
CA PHE A 260 34.15 2.55 -16.86
C PHE A 260 35.05 2.09 -15.68
N PRO A 261 34.50 1.86 -14.46
CA PRO A 261 35.31 1.56 -13.26
C PRO A 261 35.90 0.14 -13.22
N ASP A 262 35.41 -0.82 -14.01
CA ASP A 262 35.87 -2.21 -14.01
C ASP A 262 36.57 -2.66 -15.29
N ARG A 263 37.74 -3.31 -15.15
CA ARG A 263 38.56 -3.75 -16.29
C ARG A 263 37.89 -4.83 -17.16
N GLU A 264 36.87 -5.53 -16.65
CA GLU A 264 36.21 -6.63 -17.39
C GLU A 264 35.48 -6.19 -18.67
N HIS A 265 34.95 -4.95 -18.73
CA HIS A 265 34.20 -4.51 -19.91
C HIS A 265 35.08 -4.04 -21.07
N VAL A 266 36.37 -3.80 -20.83
CA VAL A 266 37.35 -3.49 -21.89
C VAL A 266 37.48 -4.68 -22.86
N ARG A 267 37.21 -5.91 -22.41
CA ARG A 267 37.20 -7.11 -23.26
C ARG A 267 36.13 -7.10 -24.36
N ARG A 268 35.09 -6.25 -24.27
CA ARG A 268 34.00 -6.17 -25.26
C ARG A 268 34.23 -5.15 -26.39
N GLY A 269 35.45 -4.65 -26.56
CA GLY A 269 35.80 -3.76 -27.70
C GLY A 269 35.14 -2.38 -27.66
N LEU A 270 34.63 -1.95 -26.51
CA LEU A 270 34.08 -0.61 -26.34
C LEU A 270 35.22 0.40 -26.18
N SER A 271 35.24 1.39 -27.07
CA SER A 271 36.27 2.43 -27.11
C SER A 271 36.42 3.12 -25.74
N PRO A 272 37.64 3.14 -25.14
CA PRO A 272 37.87 3.55 -23.75
C PRO A 272 37.63 5.05 -23.48
N HIS A 273 37.38 5.86 -24.52
CA HIS A 273 37.31 7.32 -24.39
C HIS A 273 35.91 7.90 -24.14
N ARG A 274 34.84 7.09 -24.18
CA ARG A 274 33.49 7.63 -23.92
C ARG A 274 33.16 7.62 -22.42
N VAL A 275 33.31 8.78 -21.80
CA VAL A 275 32.81 9.04 -20.43
C VAL A 275 31.29 8.79 -20.41
N ARG A 276 30.83 7.91 -19.53
CA ARG A 276 29.40 7.61 -19.34
C ARG A 276 28.96 8.04 -17.94
N ALA A 277 27.66 8.29 -17.81
CA ALA A 277 27.04 8.50 -16.51
C ALA A 277 26.74 7.16 -15.85
N TRP A 278 27.25 6.99 -14.64
CA TRP A 278 27.06 5.83 -13.77
C TRP A 278 26.25 6.23 -12.55
N PHE A 279 25.41 5.32 -12.08
CA PHE A 279 24.51 5.51 -10.95
C PHE A 279 24.71 4.41 -9.93
N ARG A 280 24.66 4.73 -8.64
CA ARG A 280 24.80 3.75 -7.57
C ARG A 280 23.54 2.89 -7.50
N LEU A 281 23.67 1.57 -7.61
CA LEU A 281 22.52 0.64 -7.65
C LEU A 281 21.63 0.79 -6.41
N GLU A 282 22.23 0.95 -5.22
CA GLU A 282 21.50 1.11 -3.96
C GLU A 282 20.53 2.31 -4.01
N GLU A 283 20.95 3.43 -4.57
CA GLU A 283 20.12 4.63 -4.65
C GLU A 283 19.02 4.51 -5.69
N VAL A 284 19.30 3.82 -6.80
CA VAL A 284 18.30 3.48 -7.80
C VAL A 284 17.20 2.62 -7.19
N LEU A 285 17.55 1.61 -6.38
CA LEU A 285 16.58 0.78 -5.65
C LEU A 285 15.82 1.59 -4.59
N ARG A 286 16.52 2.43 -3.82
CA ARG A 286 15.89 3.32 -2.83
C ARG A 286 14.87 4.29 -3.47
N GLU A 287 15.18 4.80 -4.66
CA GLU A 287 14.26 5.66 -5.40
C GLU A 287 13.09 4.87 -6.00
N GLN A 288 13.29 3.60 -6.36
CA GLN A 288 12.21 2.69 -6.74
C GLN A 288 11.23 2.51 -5.57
N ASP A 289 11.74 2.19 -4.37
CA ASP A 289 10.93 2.05 -3.16
C ASP A 289 10.15 3.31 -2.83
N ARG A 290 10.80 4.48 -2.97
CA ARG A 290 10.16 5.78 -2.78
C ARG A 290 9.03 5.99 -3.79
N ARG A 291 9.22 5.63 -5.06
CA ARG A 291 8.19 5.74 -6.11
C ARG A 291 7.03 4.79 -5.87
N GLU A 292 7.31 3.55 -5.48
CA GLU A 292 6.29 2.56 -5.13
C GLU A 292 5.47 3.02 -3.92
N SER A 293 6.14 3.56 -2.89
CA SER A 293 5.49 4.13 -1.71
C SER A 293 4.64 5.36 -2.05
N ALA A 294 5.12 6.27 -2.91
CA ALA A 294 4.37 7.44 -3.35
C ALA A 294 3.23 7.10 -4.33
N ALA A 295 3.38 6.07 -5.15
CA ALA A 295 2.29 5.53 -5.96
C ALA A 295 1.20 4.94 -5.06
N TYR A 296 1.60 4.22 -4.01
CA TYR A 296 0.67 3.71 -3.00
C TYR A 296 -0.08 4.83 -2.28
N GLY A 297 0.63 5.86 -1.80
CA GLY A 297 0.01 7.01 -1.14
C GLY A 297 -0.96 7.81 -2.02
N ARG A 298 -0.85 7.73 -3.35
CA ARG A 298 -1.80 8.36 -4.29
C ARG A 298 -3.06 7.52 -4.54
N CYS A 299 -2.96 6.21 -4.35
CA CYS A 299 -4.07 5.27 -4.58
C CYS A 299 -4.80 4.88 -3.29
N ALA A 300 -4.18 5.02 -2.13
CA ALA A 300 -4.79 4.76 -0.83
C ALA A 300 -5.47 6.02 -0.29
N THR A 301 -6.74 5.90 0.09
CA THR A 301 -7.46 6.96 0.79
C THR A 301 -6.92 7.13 2.22
N PRO A 302 -7.01 8.32 2.85
CA PRO A 302 -6.52 8.54 4.22
C PRO A 302 -7.03 7.51 5.25
N ARG A 303 -8.27 7.04 5.07
CA ARG A 303 -8.90 6.02 5.91
C ARG A 303 -8.28 4.62 5.75
N GLU A 304 -7.76 4.30 4.57
CA GLU A 304 -7.05 3.03 4.31
C GLU A 304 -5.62 3.05 4.87
N LEU A 305 -4.99 4.23 4.91
CA LEU A 305 -3.70 4.43 5.57
C LEU A 305 -3.82 4.34 7.10
N GLU A 306 -4.85 4.95 7.69
CA GLU A 306 -5.13 4.88 9.14
C GLU A 306 -5.57 3.48 9.61
N ALA A 307 -6.23 2.70 8.75
CA ALA A 307 -6.65 1.33 9.07
C ALA A 307 -5.50 0.31 9.10
N GLY A 308 -4.25 0.73 8.90
CA GLY A 308 -3.11 -0.19 8.84
C GLY A 308 -3.19 -1.15 7.65
N SER A 309 -3.78 -0.72 6.53
CA SER A 309 -3.93 -1.53 5.32
C SER A 309 -2.55 -1.85 4.73
N THR A 310 -2.02 -3.00 5.13
CA THR A 310 -0.93 -3.73 4.47
C THR A 310 -1.42 -4.54 3.27
N LEU A 311 -2.70 -4.41 2.91
CA LEU A 311 -3.35 -5.12 1.81
C LEU A 311 -2.93 -4.48 0.48
N ARG A 312 -1.68 -4.71 0.07
CA ARG A 312 -1.31 -4.54 -1.34
C ARG A 312 -2.20 -5.49 -2.15
N PRO A 313 -2.88 -5.04 -3.22
CA PRO A 313 -3.52 -5.95 -4.14
C PRO A 313 -2.45 -6.90 -4.67
N VAL A 314 -2.57 -8.19 -4.37
CA VAL A 314 -1.61 -9.19 -4.84
C VAL A 314 -1.95 -9.47 -6.30
N ILE A 315 -1.36 -8.64 -7.17
CA ILE A 315 -1.44 -8.80 -8.63
C ILE A 315 -0.21 -9.57 -9.09
N ARG A 316 -0.41 -10.79 -9.57
CA ARG A 316 0.66 -11.64 -10.10
C ARG A 316 0.95 -11.25 -11.57
N ARG A 317 2.24 -11.28 -11.94
CA ARG A 317 2.73 -10.92 -13.29
C ARG A 317 2.61 -12.07 -14.29
N THR A 318 2.92 -13.29 -13.85
CA THR A 318 2.84 -14.49 -14.69
C THR A 318 1.38 -14.91 -14.81
N ILE A 319 0.82 -14.92 -16.03
CA ILE A 319 -0.55 -15.37 -16.31
C ILE A 319 -0.57 -16.91 -16.36
N GLU A 320 -0.22 -17.52 -15.24
CA GLU A 320 -0.34 -18.95 -15.02
C GLU A 320 -1.34 -19.15 -13.88
N ALA A 321 -2.37 -19.95 -14.16
CA ALA A 321 -3.33 -20.36 -13.15
C ALA A 321 -2.63 -21.28 -12.13
N PRO A 322 -3.04 -21.27 -10.85
CA PRO A 322 -2.69 -22.35 -9.93
C PRO A 322 -3.05 -23.72 -10.54
N ALA A 323 -2.29 -24.76 -10.20
CA ALA A 323 -2.55 -26.10 -10.71
C ALA A 323 -4.00 -26.55 -10.42
N GLY A 324 -4.71 -27.00 -11.46
CA GLY A 324 -6.13 -27.41 -11.36
C GLY A 324 -7.14 -26.26 -11.28
N ASP A 325 -6.72 -25.03 -11.53
CA ASP A 325 -7.59 -23.85 -11.53
C ASP A 325 -7.59 -23.17 -12.91
N ARG A 326 -8.67 -22.46 -13.24
CA ARG A 326 -8.80 -21.72 -14.50
C ARG A 326 -8.78 -20.22 -14.21
N LEU A 327 -8.13 -19.46 -15.08
CA LEU A 327 -8.22 -18.01 -15.06
C LEU A 327 -9.48 -17.55 -15.81
N ILE A 328 -10.35 -16.81 -15.12
CA ILE A 328 -11.57 -16.22 -15.65
C ILE A 328 -11.43 -14.70 -15.78
N SER A 329 -12.17 -14.13 -16.72
CA SER A 329 -12.22 -12.69 -16.95
C SER A 329 -12.97 -11.95 -15.84
N VAL A 330 -12.75 -10.63 -15.73
CA VAL A 330 -13.54 -9.76 -14.83
C VAL A 330 -15.04 -9.86 -15.08
N ARG A 331 -15.47 -10.12 -16.33
CA ARG A 331 -16.88 -10.27 -16.71
C ARG A 331 -17.46 -11.56 -16.13
N GLU A 332 -16.78 -12.68 -16.31
CA GLU A 332 -17.21 -13.97 -15.74
C GLU A 332 -17.23 -13.92 -14.21
N ALA A 333 -16.19 -13.33 -13.60
CA ALA A 333 -16.15 -13.17 -12.15
C ALA A 333 -17.28 -12.27 -11.62
N ALA A 334 -17.65 -11.22 -12.36
CA ALA A 334 -18.78 -10.36 -12.04
C ALA A 334 -20.11 -11.11 -12.07
N ALA A 335 -20.30 -11.99 -13.06
CA ALA A 335 -21.47 -12.84 -13.17
C ALA A 335 -21.57 -13.84 -12.00
N ILE A 336 -20.49 -14.56 -11.68
CA ILE A 336 -20.45 -15.52 -10.56
C ILE A 336 -20.74 -14.81 -9.23
N LEU A 337 -20.22 -13.59 -9.06
CA LEU A 337 -20.44 -12.81 -7.85
C LEU A 337 -21.76 -12.02 -7.86
N ASN A 338 -22.52 -11.96 -8.95
CA ASN A 338 -23.68 -11.08 -9.09
C ASN A 338 -23.36 -9.63 -8.66
N VAL A 339 -22.24 -9.08 -9.15
CA VAL A 339 -21.81 -7.68 -8.92
C VAL A 339 -21.40 -7.03 -10.24
N THR A 340 -21.26 -5.69 -10.26
CA THR A 340 -20.76 -5.00 -11.45
C THR A 340 -19.26 -5.26 -11.68
N ARG A 341 -18.79 -5.16 -12.93
CA ARG A 341 -17.36 -5.34 -13.28
C ARG A 341 -16.43 -4.40 -12.50
N GLY A 342 -16.86 -3.15 -12.29
CA GLY A 342 -16.13 -2.19 -11.47
C GLY A 342 -15.95 -2.68 -10.04
N ARG A 343 -16.98 -3.32 -9.47
CA ARG A 343 -16.94 -3.86 -8.11
C ARG A 343 -15.95 -5.02 -7.96
N VAL A 344 -15.79 -5.85 -8.98
CA VAL A 344 -14.73 -6.88 -9.00
C VAL A 344 -13.35 -6.22 -8.95
N GLY A 345 -13.16 -5.12 -9.68
CA GLY A 345 -11.97 -4.29 -9.60
C GLY A 345 -11.71 -3.80 -8.16
N ASP A 346 -12.74 -3.26 -7.48
CA ASP A 346 -12.62 -2.84 -6.07
C ASP A 346 -12.19 -4.00 -5.16
N LEU A 347 -12.74 -5.20 -5.36
CA LEU A 347 -12.41 -6.39 -4.55
C LEU A 347 -10.94 -6.79 -4.71
N VAL A 348 -10.41 -6.70 -5.94
CA VAL A 348 -8.99 -6.94 -6.20
C VAL A 348 -8.14 -5.85 -5.56
N HIS A 349 -8.51 -4.57 -5.72
CA HIS A 349 -7.78 -3.45 -5.11
C HIS A 349 -7.77 -3.52 -3.57
N ALA A 350 -8.88 -3.97 -2.97
CA ALA A 350 -9.00 -4.21 -1.53
C ALA A 350 -8.27 -5.48 -1.04
N GLY A 351 -7.60 -6.23 -1.93
CA GLY A 351 -6.89 -7.46 -1.58
C GLY A 351 -7.78 -8.64 -1.19
N ARG A 352 -9.08 -8.59 -1.52
CA ARG A 352 -10.03 -9.68 -1.24
C ARG A 352 -10.01 -10.77 -2.31
N LEU A 353 -9.70 -10.38 -3.54
CA LEU A 353 -9.48 -11.28 -4.67
C LEU A 353 -8.07 -11.07 -5.21
N PHE A 354 -7.46 -12.12 -5.74
CA PHE A 354 -6.19 -12.02 -6.45
C PHE A 354 -6.44 -11.73 -7.92
N GLY A 355 -5.55 -10.90 -8.47
CA GLY A 355 -5.57 -10.52 -9.86
C GLY A 355 -4.33 -11.03 -10.59
N TRP A 356 -4.49 -11.37 -11.85
CA TRP A 356 -3.39 -11.66 -12.76
C TRP A 356 -3.45 -10.64 -13.89
N GLN A 357 -2.35 -9.93 -14.11
CA GLN A 357 -2.20 -8.98 -15.20
C GLN A 357 -0.83 -9.18 -15.84
N SER A 358 -0.78 -9.14 -17.17
CA SER A 358 0.50 -9.17 -17.90
C SER A 358 1.42 -8.03 -17.48
N GLN A 359 0.86 -6.85 -17.22
CA GLN A 359 1.58 -5.67 -16.73
C GLN A 359 0.80 -5.08 -15.54
N PRO A 360 1.18 -5.40 -14.29
CA PRO A 360 0.44 -4.97 -13.11
C PRO A 360 0.40 -3.44 -13.01
N GLY A 361 -0.79 -2.89 -12.78
CA GLY A 361 -1.00 -1.45 -12.59
C GLY A 361 -1.10 -0.62 -13.87
N LYS A 362 -0.89 -1.22 -15.05
CA LYS A 362 -1.08 -0.51 -16.32
C LYS A 362 -2.56 -0.49 -16.71
N ARG A 363 -3.08 0.71 -16.97
CA ARG A 363 -4.44 0.89 -17.49
C ARG A 363 -4.59 0.23 -18.86
N GLY A 364 -5.69 -0.49 -19.08
CA GLY A 364 -5.98 -1.21 -20.33
C GLY A 364 -5.49 -2.66 -20.38
N CYS A 365 -4.64 -3.09 -19.44
CA CYS A 365 -4.27 -4.50 -19.34
C CYS A 365 -5.44 -5.31 -18.75
N ARG A 366 -5.78 -6.43 -19.41
CA ARG A 366 -6.83 -7.34 -18.96
C ARG A 366 -6.47 -7.93 -17.59
N LEU A 367 -7.43 -7.94 -16.69
CA LEU A 367 -7.35 -8.51 -15.36
C LEU A 367 -8.02 -9.89 -15.39
N TRP A 368 -7.27 -10.90 -14.98
CA TRP A 368 -7.74 -12.28 -14.85
C TRP A 368 -7.84 -12.64 -13.36
N LEU A 369 -8.77 -13.50 -13.00
CA LEU A 369 -9.01 -13.97 -11.64
C LEU A 369 -9.04 -15.49 -11.62
N SER A 370 -8.65 -16.09 -10.49
CA SER A 370 -8.81 -17.52 -10.25
C SER A 370 -10.30 -17.87 -10.11
N GLU A 371 -10.79 -18.83 -10.89
CA GLU A 371 -12.18 -19.29 -10.84
C GLU A 371 -12.53 -19.85 -9.47
N ARG A 372 -11.69 -20.75 -8.93
CA ARG A 372 -11.88 -21.33 -7.59
C ARG A 372 -11.92 -20.26 -6.50
N GLN A 373 -11.05 -19.24 -6.57
CA GLN A 373 -11.06 -18.15 -5.61
C GLN A 373 -12.35 -17.34 -5.67
N VAL A 374 -12.83 -17.04 -6.88
CA VAL A 374 -14.07 -16.29 -7.07
C VAL A 374 -15.26 -17.06 -6.50
N TRP A 375 -15.36 -18.38 -6.74
CA TRP A 375 -16.38 -19.23 -6.12
C TRP A 375 -16.29 -19.28 -4.60
N ARG A 376 -15.07 -19.42 -4.05
CA ARG A 376 -14.86 -19.38 -2.60
C ARG A 376 -15.33 -18.06 -1.99
N TYR A 377 -15.04 -16.94 -2.66
CA TYR A 377 -15.50 -15.63 -2.21
C TYR A 377 -17.01 -15.47 -2.37
N ALA A 378 -17.59 -16.01 -3.45
CA ALA A 378 -19.03 -16.01 -3.69
C ALA A 378 -19.78 -16.70 -2.53
N ASN A 379 -19.25 -17.84 -2.08
CA ASN A 379 -19.81 -18.70 -1.03
C ASN A 379 -19.40 -18.30 0.41
N ASP A 380 -18.69 -17.18 0.60
CA ASP A 380 -18.34 -16.70 1.95
C ASP A 380 -19.62 -16.33 2.74
N PRO A 381 -19.90 -16.97 3.90
CA PRO A 381 -21.11 -16.71 4.67
C PRO A 381 -21.21 -15.25 5.16
N VAL A 382 -20.08 -14.58 5.39
CA VAL A 382 -20.06 -13.16 5.79
C VAL A 382 -20.52 -12.28 4.63
N ARG A 383 -20.11 -12.62 3.41
CA ARG A 383 -20.57 -11.94 2.19
C ARG A 383 -22.06 -12.19 1.96
N ALA A 384 -22.50 -13.44 2.08
CA ALA A 384 -23.91 -13.81 1.90
C ALA A 384 -24.82 -13.02 2.86
N ARG A 385 -24.46 -12.92 4.15
CA ARG A 385 -25.20 -12.10 5.15
C ARG A 385 -25.26 -10.62 4.79
N ARG A 386 -24.16 -10.05 4.28
CA ARG A 386 -24.14 -8.63 3.86
C ARG A 386 -24.97 -8.38 2.61
N HIS A 387 -25.01 -9.37 1.71
CA HIS A 387 -25.78 -9.29 0.48
C HIS A 387 -27.29 -9.41 0.78
N SER A 388 -27.70 -10.34 1.64
CA SER A 388 -29.10 -10.46 2.06
C SER A 388 -29.59 -9.27 2.89
N ALA A 389 -28.71 -8.64 3.65
CA ALA A 389 -29.02 -7.44 4.44
C ALA A 389 -29.13 -6.14 3.62
N GLN A 390 -28.97 -6.17 2.28
CA GLN A 390 -29.27 -5.03 1.41
C GLN A 390 -30.64 -5.23 0.74
N PRO A 391 -31.77 -4.95 1.43
CA PRO A 391 -33.08 -4.98 0.80
C PRO A 391 -33.15 -3.88 -0.27
N GLY A 392 -33.60 -4.24 -1.47
CA GLY A 392 -33.93 -3.27 -2.53
C GLY A 392 -32.98 -3.21 -3.73
N LYS A 393 -31.88 -3.98 -3.77
CA LYS A 393 -31.16 -4.22 -5.04
C LYS A 393 -31.72 -5.46 -5.70
N ALA A 394 -32.71 -5.28 -6.58
CA ALA A 394 -33.10 -6.31 -7.52
C ALA A 394 -31.85 -6.82 -8.26
N PRO A 395 -31.73 -8.13 -8.52
CA PRO A 395 -30.64 -8.66 -9.32
C PRO A 395 -30.60 -7.89 -10.63
N VAL A 396 -29.42 -7.36 -10.97
CA VAL A 396 -29.20 -6.70 -12.26
C VAL A 396 -29.28 -7.80 -13.31
N VAL A 397 -30.48 -8.04 -13.85
CA VAL A 397 -30.68 -8.90 -15.00
C VAL A 397 -29.99 -8.18 -16.16
N GLU A 398 -28.82 -8.70 -16.54
CA GLU A 398 -27.97 -8.18 -17.62
C GLU A 398 -28.64 -8.52 -18.98
N GLY A 399 -29.76 -7.84 -19.27
CA GLY A 399 -30.60 -8.07 -20.45
C GLY A 399 -31.14 -6.78 -21.09
N SER A 400 -30.56 -5.62 -20.81
CA SER A 400 -30.90 -4.36 -21.49
C SER A 400 -29.66 -3.72 -22.10
N ARG A 401 -29.14 -4.37 -23.13
CA ARG A 401 -28.40 -3.71 -24.20
C ARG A 401 -29.13 -4.04 -25.49
N ARG A 402 -29.79 -3.03 -26.06
CA ARG A 402 -30.20 -3.00 -27.46
C ARG A 402 -29.00 -3.44 -28.31
N SER A 403 -29.13 -4.60 -28.93
CA SER A 403 -28.54 -4.81 -30.25
C SER A 403 -29.46 -4.06 -31.22
N ASP A 404 -28.89 -3.09 -31.93
CA ASP A 404 -29.47 -2.57 -33.16
C ASP A 404 -29.27 -3.68 -34.20
N GLU A 405 -30.25 -4.57 -34.35
CA GLU A 405 -30.48 -5.47 -35.49
C GLU A 405 -31.61 -6.44 -35.09
N GLU A 406 -32.61 -6.56 -35.98
CA GLU A 406 -33.84 -7.38 -35.89
C GLU A 406 -35.05 -6.76 -35.18
N GLU A 407 -35.70 -5.82 -35.88
CA GLU A 407 -37.17 -5.79 -35.95
C GLU A 407 -37.65 -7.10 -36.60
N GLU A 408 -38.35 -7.94 -35.84
CA GLU A 408 -39.66 -8.50 -36.22
C GLU A 408 -40.16 -9.49 -35.15
N GLY A 409 -41.29 -9.13 -34.53
CA GLY A 409 -42.31 -10.07 -34.05
C GLY A 409 -42.01 -10.92 -32.81
N TRP A 410 -42.30 -10.41 -31.60
CA TRP A 410 -42.86 -11.23 -30.52
C TRP A 410 -43.89 -10.46 -29.69
N PRO A 411 -45.14 -10.97 -29.55
CA PRO A 411 -46.15 -10.46 -28.62
C PRO A 411 -45.95 -11.14 -27.26
N GLY A 412 -45.87 -10.36 -26.18
CA GLY A 412 -45.69 -10.95 -24.85
C GLY A 412 -45.41 -9.94 -23.76
N VAL A 413 -46.39 -9.09 -23.47
CA VAL A 413 -46.38 -8.18 -22.32
C VAL A 413 -46.43 -9.02 -21.04
N TRP A 414 -45.30 -9.11 -20.33
CA TRP A 414 -45.31 -9.58 -18.94
C TRP A 414 -45.81 -8.44 -18.04
N VAL A 415 -47.12 -8.43 -17.80
CA VAL A 415 -47.74 -7.62 -16.74
C VAL A 415 -47.27 -8.21 -15.40
N ARG A 416 -46.46 -7.44 -14.68
CA ARG A 416 -46.05 -7.78 -13.31
C ARG A 416 -47.25 -7.58 -12.39
N GLY A 417 -47.52 -8.59 -11.56
CA GLY A 417 -48.67 -8.69 -10.68
C GLY A 417 -49.05 -7.39 -9.98
N VAL A 418 -50.24 -6.92 -10.28
CA VAL A 418 -51.01 -5.97 -9.48
C VAL A 418 -51.64 -6.81 -8.38
N GLU A 419 -51.10 -6.71 -7.16
CA GLU A 419 -51.85 -7.11 -5.97
C GLU A 419 -53.05 -6.15 -5.83
N ALA A 420 -54.25 -6.73 -5.80
CA ALA A 420 -55.51 -6.01 -5.75
C ALA A 420 -55.64 -5.23 -4.43
N GLY A 421 -55.89 -3.93 -4.53
CA GLY A 421 -56.57 -3.15 -3.47
C GLY A 421 -55.77 -2.07 -2.74
N GLY A 422 -54.53 -1.77 -3.12
CA GLY A 422 -53.78 -0.65 -2.53
C GLY A 422 -53.63 0.52 -3.51
N GLU A 423 -54.19 1.68 -3.21
CA GLU A 423 -53.88 2.91 -3.95
C GLU A 423 -52.35 3.11 -3.99
N PRO A 424 -51.74 3.34 -5.17
CA PRO A 424 -50.31 3.54 -5.27
C PRO A 424 -49.94 4.77 -4.45
N ARG A 425 -49.15 4.56 -3.38
CA ARG A 425 -48.56 5.64 -2.58
C ARG A 425 -47.84 6.61 -3.52
N ARG A 426 -48.40 7.81 -3.68
CA ARG A 426 -47.76 8.93 -4.37
C ARG A 426 -46.36 9.10 -3.77
N SER A 427 -45.35 9.23 -4.63
CA SER A 427 -44.00 9.45 -4.15
C SER A 427 -43.93 10.80 -3.43
N THR A 428 -43.09 10.92 -2.40
CA THR A 428 -42.84 12.19 -1.68
C THR A 428 -42.43 13.35 -2.62
N ARG A 429 -42.02 13.00 -3.84
CA ARG A 429 -41.67 13.93 -4.90
C ARG A 429 -42.90 14.47 -5.65
N GLU A 430 -43.92 13.66 -5.90
CA GLU A 430 -45.16 14.09 -6.56
C GLU A 430 -45.94 15.04 -5.66
N GLU A 431 -46.08 14.74 -4.37
CA GLU A 431 -46.70 15.64 -3.39
C GLU A 431 -45.97 16.98 -3.26
N TRP A 432 -44.64 16.96 -3.39
CA TRP A 432 -43.83 18.17 -3.39
C TRP A 432 -44.01 18.99 -4.68
N MET A 433 -44.09 18.35 -5.84
CA MET A 433 -44.29 19.05 -7.13
C MET A 433 -45.68 19.68 -7.23
N GLU A 434 -46.71 19.00 -6.72
CA GLU A 434 -48.09 19.51 -6.65
C GLU A 434 -48.20 20.72 -5.69
N ARG A 435 -47.54 20.66 -4.52
CA ARG A 435 -47.54 21.75 -3.54
C ARG A 435 -46.90 23.07 -4.05
N TYR A 436 -46.00 23.00 -5.03
CA TYR A 436 -45.31 24.18 -5.58
C TYR A 436 -45.68 24.49 -7.04
N GLY A 437 -46.73 23.86 -7.59
CA GLY A 437 -47.21 24.14 -8.95
C GLY A 437 -46.23 23.79 -10.07
N LEU A 438 -45.40 22.77 -9.88
CA LEU A 438 -44.39 22.34 -10.86
C LEU A 438 -44.96 21.23 -11.75
N GLN A 439 -45.25 21.53 -13.02
CA GLN A 439 -45.67 20.53 -14.00
C GLN A 439 -44.48 19.65 -14.44
N ASP A 440 -44.71 18.35 -14.60
CA ASP A 440 -43.73 17.41 -15.14
C ASP A 440 -43.67 17.60 -16.67
N LEU A 441 -42.62 18.28 -17.16
CA LEU A 441 -42.39 18.44 -18.59
C LEU A 441 -41.91 17.11 -19.23
N PRO A 442 -42.21 16.88 -20.53
CA PRO A 442 -41.88 15.65 -21.25
C PRO A 442 -40.40 15.27 -21.17
N ARG A 443 -40.14 13.96 -21.16
CA ARG A 443 -38.86 13.33 -20.80
C ARG A 443 -37.74 13.49 -21.83
N ASP A 444 -38.00 14.13 -22.97
CA ASP A 444 -37.09 14.18 -24.12
C ASP A 444 -36.25 15.46 -24.21
N GLU A 445 -36.33 16.36 -23.23
CA GLU A 445 -35.48 17.55 -23.16
C GLU A 445 -34.09 17.27 -22.53
N PRO A 446 -33.02 17.94 -23.01
CA PRO A 446 -31.64 17.70 -22.61
C PRO A 446 -31.42 17.90 -21.10
N GLY A 447 -31.37 16.78 -20.37
CA GLY A 447 -30.70 16.59 -19.08
C GLY A 447 -31.00 17.62 -17.97
N ARG A 448 -31.90 17.24 -17.05
CA ARG A 448 -32.34 17.79 -15.73
C ARG A 448 -31.43 18.68 -14.86
N HIS A 449 -30.20 19.01 -15.23
CA HIS A 449 -29.32 19.94 -14.51
C HIS A 449 -28.84 21.14 -15.34
N GLU A 450 -29.19 21.24 -16.62
CA GLU A 450 -28.57 22.23 -17.52
C GLU A 450 -29.27 23.59 -17.60
N GLU A 451 -30.53 23.71 -17.17
CA GLU A 451 -31.29 24.97 -17.30
C GLU A 451 -31.99 25.39 -16.01
N LYS A 452 -31.32 25.20 -14.86
CA LYS A 452 -31.73 26.01 -13.71
C LYS A 452 -31.32 27.45 -13.99
N ASP A 453 -32.30 28.33 -14.23
CA ASP A 453 -32.04 29.76 -14.27
C ASP A 453 -31.62 30.21 -12.86
N TRP A 454 -30.42 30.80 -12.76
CA TRP A 454 -29.88 31.33 -11.50
C TRP A 454 -30.02 32.86 -11.46
N GLY A 455 -30.97 33.41 -12.21
CA GLY A 455 -31.24 34.84 -12.28
C GLY A 455 -30.12 35.57 -13.02
N GLU A 456 -29.43 36.50 -12.37
CA GLU A 456 -28.34 37.28 -12.97
C GLU A 456 -27.03 36.49 -13.15
N TYR A 457 -26.96 35.25 -12.66
CA TYR A 457 -25.75 34.45 -12.65
C TYR A 457 -25.84 33.24 -13.59
N LEU A 458 -24.69 32.87 -14.14
CA LEU A 458 -24.47 31.70 -14.96
C LEU A 458 -23.55 30.74 -14.21
N THR A 459 -23.83 29.44 -14.31
CA THR A 459 -22.88 28.42 -13.86
C THR A 459 -21.64 28.40 -14.76
N SER A 460 -20.52 27.84 -14.25
CA SER A 460 -19.30 27.70 -15.04
C SER A 460 -19.48 26.94 -16.36
N ARG A 461 -20.47 26.03 -16.47
CA ARG A 461 -20.75 25.34 -17.74
C ARG A 461 -21.57 26.20 -18.70
N GLN A 462 -22.59 26.90 -18.20
CA GLN A 462 -23.41 27.81 -19.00
C GLN A 462 -22.55 28.95 -19.57
N ALA A 463 -21.73 29.60 -18.74
CA ALA A 463 -20.82 30.66 -19.19
C ALA A 463 -19.79 30.15 -20.22
N ALA A 464 -19.24 28.94 -20.03
CA ALA A 464 -18.32 28.34 -21.01
C ALA A 464 -19.01 28.05 -22.35
N ARG A 465 -20.27 27.56 -22.31
CA ARG A 465 -21.09 27.29 -23.49
C ARG A 465 -21.42 28.58 -24.25
N LEU A 466 -21.86 29.63 -23.56
CA LEU A 466 -22.17 30.94 -24.16
C LEU A 466 -20.95 31.58 -24.82
N LEU A 467 -19.78 31.47 -24.19
CA LEU A 467 -18.50 31.96 -24.74
C LEU A 467 -17.91 31.05 -25.83
N GLY A 468 -18.49 29.88 -26.10
CA GLY A 468 -17.93 28.90 -27.03
C GLY A 468 -16.52 28.43 -26.65
N ILE A 469 -16.23 28.29 -25.35
CA ILE A 469 -14.93 27.83 -24.82
C ILE A 469 -15.10 26.63 -23.87
N THR A 470 -14.00 25.97 -23.50
CA THR A 470 -14.02 24.88 -22.52
C THR A 470 -14.02 25.43 -21.09
N ALA A 471 -14.55 24.65 -20.13
CA ALA A 471 -14.55 25.04 -18.71
C ALA A 471 -13.13 25.32 -18.14
N PRO A 472 -12.06 24.58 -18.54
CA PRO A 472 -10.69 24.96 -18.19
C PRO A 472 -10.26 26.34 -18.72
N SER A 473 -10.63 26.70 -19.96
CA SER A 473 -10.35 28.03 -20.52
C SER A 473 -11.08 29.13 -19.77
N LEU A 474 -12.34 28.90 -19.39
CA LEU A 474 -13.11 29.82 -18.53
C LEU A 474 -12.41 30.03 -17.18
N ARG A 475 -11.88 28.96 -16.57
CA ARG A 475 -11.09 29.05 -15.34
C ARG A 475 -9.85 29.92 -15.53
N THR A 476 -9.17 29.84 -16.68
CA THR A 476 -8.01 30.69 -16.99
C THR A 476 -8.40 32.16 -17.13
N LEU A 477 -9.53 32.47 -17.77
CA LEU A 477 -10.06 33.85 -17.85
C LEU A 477 -10.32 34.43 -16.45
N ARG A 478 -10.92 33.63 -15.58
CA ARG A 478 -11.15 33.99 -14.18
C ARG A 478 -9.84 34.21 -13.41
N LEU A 479 -8.87 33.31 -13.53
CA LEU A 479 -7.58 33.42 -12.83
C LEU A 479 -6.76 34.63 -13.30
N ARG A 480 -6.94 35.05 -14.55
CA ARG A 480 -6.32 36.26 -15.12
C ARG A 480 -7.09 37.55 -14.81
N GLY A 481 -8.20 37.46 -14.09
CA GLY A 481 -9.04 38.63 -13.76
C GLY A 481 -9.83 39.19 -14.94
N ARG A 482 -9.85 38.53 -16.10
CA ARG A 482 -10.62 38.99 -17.28
C ARG A 482 -12.11 38.71 -17.19
N LEU A 483 -12.49 37.73 -16.39
CA LEU A 483 -13.90 37.42 -16.11
C LEU A 483 -14.10 37.29 -14.60
N PRO A 484 -14.77 38.24 -13.94
CA PRO A 484 -15.06 38.19 -12.52
C PRO A 484 -15.85 36.92 -12.17
N GLY A 485 -15.37 36.16 -11.19
CA GLY A 485 -16.05 34.97 -10.71
C GLY A 485 -16.58 35.18 -9.29
N HIS A 486 -17.85 34.91 -9.07
CA HIS A 486 -18.50 34.98 -7.78
C HIS A 486 -18.60 33.59 -7.16
N GLN A 487 -18.19 33.45 -5.89
CA GLN A 487 -18.34 32.18 -5.17
C GLN A 487 -19.71 32.13 -4.51
N LYS A 488 -20.41 31.00 -4.64
CA LYS A 488 -21.58 30.76 -3.80
C LYS A 488 -21.15 30.69 -2.33
N PRO A 489 -21.81 31.43 -1.42
CA PRO A 489 -21.51 31.34 0.00
C PRO A 489 -21.62 29.89 0.46
N ARG A 490 -20.64 29.46 1.25
CA ARG A 490 -20.61 28.09 1.75
C ARG A 490 -21.73 27.94 2.79
N ARG A 491 -22.58 26.93 2.61
CA ARG A 491 -23.68 26.65 3.55
C ARG A 491 -23.19 26.18 4.93
N LYS A 492 -21.97 25.64 5.01
CA LYS A 492 -21.42 25.14 6.26
C LYS A 492 -20.35 26.08 6.81
N PRO A 493 -20.34 26.33 8.14
CA PRO A 493 -19.35 27.19 8.79
C PRO A 493 -17.94 26.58 8.77
N ASP A 494 -17.83 25.25 8.70
CA ASP A 494 -16.58 24.48 8.63
C ASP A 494 -15.77 24.68 7.33
N GLY A 495 -16.33 25.37 6.33
CA GLY A 495 -15.71 25.53 5.03
C GLY A 495 -15.65 24.24 4.20
N ALA A 496 -16.29 23.15 4.61
CA ALA A 496 -16.27 21.87 3.91
C ALA A 496 -17.30 21.87 2.77
N GLY A 497 -16.80 21.86 1.53
CA GLY A 497 -17.64 21.79 0.33
C GLY A 497 -16.89 22.22 -0.93
N ARG A 498 -17.30 21.65 -2.08
CA ARG A 498 -16.79 22.06 -3.39
C ARG A 498 -17.16 23.54 -3.62
N LYS A 499 -16.18 24.36 -3.98
CA LYS A 499 -16.40 25.78 -4.32
C LYS A 499 -17.03 25.84 -5.72
N TRP A 500 -18.28 26.28 -5.80
CA TRP A 500 -18.96 26.53 -7.06
C TRP A 500 -18.76 27.98 -7.46
N TRP A 501 -18.30 28.20 -8.68
CA TRP A 501 -18.09 29.52 -9.28
C TRP A 501 -19.25 29.85 -10.22
N PHE A 502 -19.77 31.06 -10.04
CA PHE A 502 -20.82 31.68 -10.83
C PHE A 502 -20.25 32.93 -11.50
N TYR A 503 -20.81 33.29 -12.65
CA TYR A 503 -20.40 34.45 -13.44
C TYR A 503 -21.63 35.28 -13.73
N ARG A 504 -21.56 36.61 -13.62
CA ARG A 504 -22.72 37.45 -13.96
C ARG A 504 -22.97 37.39 -15.47
N LYS A 505 -24.24 37.37 -15.88
CA LYS A 505 -24.65 37.42 -17.30
C LYS A 505 -24.02 38.65 -17.98
N GLU A 506 -24.12 39.82 -17.34
CA GLU A 506 -23.53 41.08 -17.83
C GLU A 506 -22.01 41.02 -18.07
N ASP A 507 -21.24 40.37 -17.18
CA ASP A 507 -19.78 40.25 -17.35
C ASP A 507 -19.41 39.31 -18.51
N VAL A 508 -20.23 38.27 -18.74
CA VAL A 508 -20.07 37.36 -19.87
C VAL A 508 -20.41 38.08 -21.18
N ASP A 509 -21.48 38.86 -21.20
CA ASP A 509 -21.89 39.67 -22.35
C ASP A 509 -20.88 40.77 -22.67
N ARG A 510 -20.34 41.44 -21.64
CA ARG A 510 -19.23 42.41 -21.80
C ARG A 510 -18.00 41.77 -22.42
N LEU A 511 -17.67 40.53 -22.03
CA LEU A 511 -16.55 39.80 -22.61
C LEU A 511 -16.83 39.35 -24.06
N LEU A 512 -18.08 39.03 -24.40
CA LEU A 512 -18.50 38.79 -25.78
C LEU A 512 -18.38 40.04 -26.66
N GLY A 513 -18.58 41.23 -26.08
CA GLY A 513 -18.36 42.52 -26.74
C GLY A 513 -16.89 42.97 -26.85
N ASP A 514 -15.96 42.32 -26.15
CA ASP A 514 -14.54 42.70 -26.16
C ASP A 514 -13.87 42.26 -27.48
N ALA A 515 -13.48 43.25 -28.30
CA ALA A 515 -12.81 43.04 -29.58
C ALA A 515 -11.46 42.30 -29.48
N GLU A 516 -10.74 42.42 -28.35
CA GLU A 516 -9.50 41.68 -28.13
C GLU A 516 -9.79 40.19 -27.86
N TYR A 517 -10.84 39.91 -27.08
CA TYR A 517 -11.30 38.56 -26.80
C TYR A 517 -11.72 37.85 -28.09
N LEU A 518 -12.56 38.47 -28.91
CA LEU A 518 -13.03 37.90 -30.17
C LEU A 518 -11.87 37.61 -31.15
N ARG A 519 -10.88 38.52 -31.26
CA ARG A 519 -9.69 38.31 -32.09
C ARG A 519 -8.89 37.08 -31.65
N ARG A 520 -8.65 36.92 -30.34
CA ARG A 520 -7.95 35.75 -29.79
C ARG A 520 -8.75 34.46 -29.93
N HIS A 521 -10.05 34.52 -29.74
CA HIS A 521 -10.94 33.37 -29.88
C HIS A 521 -10.97 32.87 -31.33
N ALA A 522 -11.08 33.77 -32.30
CA ALA A 522 -11.00 33.45 -33.72
C ALA A 522 -9.66 32.82 -34.12
N LEU A 523 -8.54 33.35 -33.62
CA LEU A 523 -7.21 32.76 -33.83
C LEU A 523 -7.10 31.35 -33.22
N ALA A 524 -7.63 31.16 -32.02
CA ALA A 524 -7.66 29.86 -31.34
C ALA A 524 -8.58 28.84 -32.05
N LYS A 525 -9.65 29.30 -32.70
CA LYS A 525 -10.53 28.45 -33.51
C LYS A 525 -9.82 28.01 -34.80
N ARG A 526 -9.15 28.94 -35.49
CA ARG A 526 -8.36 28.66 -36.72
C ARG A 526 -7.20 27.69 -36.52
N THR A 527 -6.62 27.66 -35.32
CA THR A 527 -5.50 26.75 -34.99
C THR A 527 -5.95 25.34 -34.57
N ARG A 528 -7.27 25.14 -34.35
CA ARG A 528 -7.86 23.85 -33.98
C ARG A 528 -8.59 23.16 -35.12
N SER A 529 -9.07 23.93 -36.09
CA SER A 529 -9.49 23.44 -37.41
C SER A 529 -8.24 23.11 -38.22
#